data_AF-A0A349Q2R8-F1
#
_entry.id   AF-A0A349Q2R8-F1
#
_cell.length_a   1.000
_cell.length_b   1.000
_cell.length_c   1.000
_cell.angle_alpha   90.00
_cell.angle_beta   90.00
_cell.angle_gamma   90.00
#
_symmetry.space_group_name_H-M   'P 1'
#
loop_
_entity.id
_entity.type
_entity.pdbx_description
1 polymer ?
#
loop_
_entity_poly.entity_id
_entity_poly.type
_entity_poly.pdbx_seq_one_letter_code
_entity_poly.pdbx_strand_id
1 'polypeptide(L)' 'MIQATIIPQKTDVNFSLPEDYIGKKVHAIFYIDDEISQMNTVVPQKKPSDFFGIFNKEEADKFEKHAQQIRNEWDRNI' A
#
# COMPACT_ATOMS: atom_id res chain seq x y z
N MET A 1 -26.53 2.88 1.16
CA MET A 1 -25.37 2.09 0.69
C MET A 1 -25.49 0.72 1.34
N ILE A 2 -25.69 -0.33 0.56
CA ILE A 2 -25.76 -1.70 1.09
C ILE A 2 -24.37 -2.29 0.92
N GLN A 3 -23.70 -2.58 2.03
CA GLN A 3 -22.46 -3.35 2.04
C GLN A 3 -22.80 -4.75 2.54
N ALA A 4 -22.51 -5.76 1.73
CA ALA A 4 -22.78 -7.16 2.07
C ALA A 4 -21.46 -7.93 2.05
N THR A 5 -21.15 -8.62 3.14
CA THR A 5 -20.03 -9.56 3.23
C THR A 5 -20.58 -10.96 3.04
N ILE A 6 -20.00 -11.71 2.10
CA ILE A 6 -20.56 -12.97 1.63
C ILE A 6 -19.50 -14.04 1.72
N ILE A 7 -19.86 -15.14 2.36
CA ILE A 7 -19.02 -16.32 2.48
C ILE A 7 -19.68 -17.40 1.61
N PRO A 8 -19.25 -17.57 0.34
CA PRO A 8 -19.86 -18.53 -0.56
C PRO A 8 -19.64 -19.96 -0.04
N GLN A 9 -20.73 -20.69 0.21
CA GLN A 9 -20.72 -22.12 0.59
C GLN A 9 -20.83 -23.04 -0.65
N LYS A 10 -21.14 -22.47 -1.81
CA LYS A 10 -21.31 -23.14 -3.11
C LYS A 10 -20.74 -22.25 -4.21
N THR A 11 -20.59 -22.79 -5.40
CA THR A 11 -19.99 -22.13 -6.57
C THR A 11 -20.79 -20.91 -7.05
N ASP A 12 -22.12 -20.94 -6.93
CA ASP A 12 -22.99 -19.90 -7.45
C ASP A 12 -23.55 -19.01 -6.34
N VAL A 13 -23.40 -17.68 -6.49
CA VAL A 13 -23.99 -16.66 -5.62
C VAL A 13 -24.94 -15.80 -6.46
N ASN A 14 -26.21 -15.74 -6.07
CA ASN A 14 -27.23 -14.95 -6.75
C ASN A 14 -27.61 -13.69 -5.95
N PHE A 15 -27.89 -12.60 -6.66
CA PHE A 15 -28.32 -11.33 -6.07
C PHE A 15 -29.63 -10.90 -6.72
N SER A 16 -30.66 -10.70 -5.91
CA SER A 16 -31.86 -9.97 -6.30
C SER A 16 -31.72 -8.51 -5.87
N LEU A 17 -31.78 -7.61 -6.85
CA LEU A 17 -31.79 -6.17 -6.56
C LEU A 17 -33.22 -5.75 -6.21
N PRO A 18 -33.41 -4.85 -5.21
CA PRO A 18 -34.73 -4.29 -4.93
C PRO A 18 -35.24 -3.44 -6.10
N GLU A 19 -36.56 -3.38 -6.28
CA GLU A 19 -37.21 -2.69 -7.40
C GLU A 19 -36.82 -1.20 -7.49
N ASP A 20 -36.54 -0.56 -6.36
CA ASP A 20 -36.09 0.84 -6.26
C ASP A 20 -34.73 1.13 -6.91
N TYR A 21 -33.95 0.10 -7.26
CA TYR A 21 -32.64 0.23 -7.90
C TYR A 21 -32.71 0.08 -9.42
N ILE A 22 -33.88 -0.25 -9.98
CA ILE A 22 -34.09 -0.38 -11.42
C ILE A 22 -33.90 1.00 -12.08
N GLY A 23 -33.01 1.07 -13.08
CA GLY A 23 -32.70 2.31 -13.81
C GLY A 23 -31.61 3.19 -13.18
N LYS A 24 -31.02 2.79 -12.05
CA LYS A 24 -29.90 3.51 -11.40
C LYS A 24 -28.57 2.82 -11.67
N LYS A 25 -27.47 3.59 -11.70
CA LYS A 25 -26.11 3.02 -11.81
C LYS A 25 -25.72 2.34 -10.51
N VAL A 26 -25.43 1.05 -10.57
CA VAL A 26 -24.98 0.24 -9.43
C VAL A 26 -23.53 -0.16 -9.68
N HIS A 27 -22.65 0.15 -8.73
CA HIS A 27 -21.27 -0.31 -8.73
C HIS A 27 -21.16 -1.50 -7.77
N ALA A 28 -20.80 -2.68 -8.29
CA ALA A 28 -20.51 -3.86 -7.50
C ALA A 28 -19.01 -4.13 -7.55
N ILE A 29 -18.38 -4.21 -6.38
CA ILE A 29 -16.95 -4.53 -6.24
C ILE A 29 -16.88 -5.81 -5.42
N PHE A 30 -16.25 -6.84 -6.00
CA PHE A 30 -15.98 -8.10 -5.33
C PHE A 30 -14.50 -8.17 -5.05
N TYR A 31 -14.15 -8.45 -3.80
CA TYR A 31 -12.78 -8.69 -3.39
C TYR A 31 -12.77 -9.80 -2.35
N ILE A 32 -11.67 -10.56 -2.31
CA ILE A 32 -11.49 -11.65 -1.36
C ILE A 32 -10.79 -11.07 -0.13
N ASP A 33 -11.47 -11.06 1.02
CA ASP A 33 -10.92 -10.52 2.28
C ASP A 33 -9.62 -11.23 2.73
N ASP A 34 -9.47 -12.52 2.38
CA ASP A 34 -8.29 -13.32 2.70
C ASP A 34 -7.02 -12.80 2.00
N GLU A 35 -7.14 -12.35 0.74
CA GLU A 35 -6.00 -11.79 -0.01
C GLU A 35 -5.55 -10.43 0.55
N ILE A 36 -6.51 -9.62 1.03
CA ILE A 36 -6.23 -8.32 1.65
C ILE A 36 -5.54 -8.49 3.00
N SER A 37 -5.94 -9.51 3.76
CA SER A 37 -5.34 -9.82 5.07
C SER A 37 -3.88 -10.25 4.93
N GLN A 38 -3.53 -10.94 3.84
CA GLN A 38 -2.14 -11.33 3.55
C GLN A 38 -1.24 -10.14 3.15
N MET A 39 -1.78 -9.10 2.51
CA MET A 39 -1.03 -7.86 2.26
C MET A 39 -0.75 -7.06 3.54
N ASN A 40 -1.61 -7.21 4.55
CA ASN A 40 -1.42 -6.64 5.88
C ASN A 40 -0.52 -7.50 6.78
N THR A 41 0.16 -8.52 6.24
CA THR A 41 1.24 -9.21 6.96
C THR A 41 2.26 -8.15 7.34
N VAL A 42 2.22 -7.83 8.62
CA VAL A 42 2.88 -6.73 9.29
C VAL A 42 4.36 -6.78 8.96
N VAL A 43 4.78 -6.05 7.93
CA VAL A 43 6.19 -5.68 7.83
C VAL A 43 6.39 -4.83 9.08
N PRO A 44 7.17 -5.28 10.08
CA PRO A 44 7.37 -4.47 11.27
C PRO A 44 7.87 -3.11 10.78
N GLN A 45 7.15 -2.05 11.11
CA GLN A 45 7.57 -0.70 10.76
C GLN A 45 8.94 -0.50 11.38
N LYS A 46 10.00 -0.62 10.56
CA LYS A 46 11.36 -0.48 11.02
C LYS A 46 11.49 0.92 11.57
N LYS A 47 11.83 1.02 12.86
CA LYS A 47 12.05 2.30 13.49
C LYS A 47 13.32 2.91 12.89
N PRO A 48 13.44 4.24 12.79
CA PRO A 48 14.69 4.87 12.35
C PRO A 48 15.91 4.39 13.15
N SER A 49 15.72 4.03 14.43
CA SER A 49 16.74 3.41 15.30
C SER A 49 17.23 2.05 14.82
N ASP A 50 16.43 1.27 14.09
CA ASP A 50 16.85 -0.02 13.55
C ASP A 50 17.88 0.14 12.44
N PHE A 51 17.99 1.33 11.83
CA PHE A 51 18.97 1.63 10.79
C PHE A 51 20.28 2.23 11.34
N PHE A 52 20.37 2.49 12.64
CA PHE A 52 21.60 2.99 13.27
C PHE A 52 22.67 1.89 13.31
N GLY A 53 23.77 2.07 12.57
CA GLY A 53 24.90 1.14 12.55
C GLY A 53 24.83 0.03 11.48
N ILE A 54 23.82 0.02 10.60
CA ILE A 54 23.78 -0.92 9.46
C ILE A 54 24.74 -0.50 8.34
N PHE A 55 24.98 0.81 8.19
CA PHE A 55 25.87 1.30 7.14
C PHE A 55 27.30 0.88 7.40
N ASN A 56 27.87 0.08 6.48
CA ASN A 56 29.30 -0.12 6.43
C ASN A 56 29.97 1.25 6.17
N LYS A 57 31.17 1.48 6.71
CA LYS A 57 31.87 2.76 6.63
C LYS A 57 31.98 3.28 5.18
N GLU A 58 32.18 2.36 4.23
CA GLU A 58 32.26 2.67 2.80
C GLU A 58 30.93 3.17 2.21
N GLU A 59 29.80 2.63 2.66
CA GLU A 59 28.48 3.04 2.20
C GLU A 59 28.09 4.40 2.79
N ALA A 60 28.47 4.66 4.05
CA ALA A 60 28.30 5.95 4.70
C ALA A 60 29.10 7.05 3.97
N ASP A 61 30.39 6.79 3.68
CA ASP A 61 31.26 7.73 2.94
C ASP A 61 30.70 8.01 1.52
N LYS A 62 30.14 7.01 0.85
CA LYS A 62 29.52 7.17 -0.46
C LYS A 62 28.25 8.03 -0.39
N PHE A 63 27.42 7.80 0.63
CA PHE A 63 26.20 8.56 0.85
C PHE A 63 26.50 10.03 1.18
N GLU A 64 27.52 10.27 2.01
CA GLU A 64 27.96 11.62 2.35
C GLU A 64 28.50 12.37 1.12
N LYS A 65 29.35 11.73 0.31
CA LYS A 65 29.84 12.31 -0.95
C LYS A 65 28.71 12.64 -1.92
N HIS A 66 27.71 11.76 -2.04
CA HIS A 66 26.56 11.98 -2.89
C HIS A 66 25.71 13.16 -2.39
N ALA A 67 25.47 13.27 -1.08
CA ALA A 67 24.76 14.40 -0.49
C ALA A 67 25.50 15.73 -0.69
N GLN A 68 26.84 15.74 -0.56
CA GLN A 68 27.67 16.90 -0.86
C GLN A 68 27.61 17.28 -2.35
N GLN A 69 27.63 16.30 -3.25
CA GLN A 69 27.51 16.56 -4.68
C GLN A 69 26.18 17.20 -5.02
N ILE A 70 25.06 16.66 -4.52
CA ILE A 70 23.74 17.27 -4.68
C ILE A 70 23.79 18.71 -4.18
N ARG A 71 24.23 18.94 -2.93
CA ARG A 71 24.31 20.30 -2.38
C ARG A 71 25.09 21.26 -3.27
N ASN A 72 26.26 20.83 -3.76
CA ASN A 72 27.09 21.63 -4.65
C ASN A 72 26.44 21.86 -6.04
N GLU A 73 25.62 20.94 -6.53
CA GLU A 73 24.84 21.14 -7.76
C GLU A 73 23.75 22.20 -7.59
N TRP A 74 23.09 22.25 -6.42
CA TRP A 74 22.10 23.28 -6.10
C TRP A 74 22.74 24.63 -5.75
N ASP A 75 23.96 24.65 -5.22
CA ASP A 75 24.72 25.86 -4.85
C ASP A 75 25.40 26.55 -6.06
N ARG A 76 25.34 25.94 -7.25
CA ARG A 76 25.95 26.47 -8.50
C ARG A 76 25.14 27.56 -9.20
N ASN A 77 24.05 28.06 -8.60
CA ASN A 77 23.15 29.03 -9.24
C ASN A 77 22.70 30.19 -8.34
N ILE A 78 23.55 30.60 -7.40
CA ILE A 78 23.42 31.90 -6.70
C ILE A 78 24.67 32.75 -6.86
#